data_AF-A0A2D7JMW9-F1
#
_entry.id   AF-A0A2D7JMW9-F1
#
_cell.length_a   1.000
_cell.length_b   1.000
_cell.length_c   1.000
_cell.angle_alpha   90.00
_cell.angle_beta   90.00
_cell.angle_gamma   90.00
#
_symmetry.space_group_name_H-M   'P 1'
#
loop_
_entity.id
_entity.type
_entity.pdbx_description
1 polymer ?
#
loop_
_entity_poly.entity_id
_entity_poly.type
_entity_poly.pdbx_seq_one_letter_code
_entity_poly.pdbx_strand_id
1 'polypeptide(L)'
;MSAWQSRVTSLSEQDFIEKFSEIFENGRWIAEGAYNLELGPSHNTAIGLHNALCRIFRSARYETRKKLVEAHSGGHQKPVIFEKLISEENKHIARTLDEQFSAKFGFKYALSETDANNCDVLQNLRERLESDYMTEFAENCRQIEKIALEKISMLI
;
A
#
# COMPACT_ATOMS: atom_id res chain seq x y z
N MET A 1 -0.16 32.98 6.84
CA MET A 1 -1.25 32.00 6.64
C MET A 1 -0.81 30.72 7.32
N SER A 2 -1.51 30.33 8.38
CA SER A 2 -0.88 29.60 9.50
C SER A 2 -0.78 28.10 9.23
N ALA A 3 0.29 27.49 9.73
CA ALA A 3 0.56 26.04 9.72
C ALA A 3 -0.51 25.17 10.45
N TRP A 4 -1.66 25.76 10.78
CA TRP A 4 -2.81 25.11 11.41
C TRP A 4 -3.86 24.64 10.39
N GLN A 5 -3.91 25.23 9.18
CA GLN A 5 -4.88 24.87 8.13
C GLN A 5 -4.51 23.62 7.33
N SER A 6 -3.26 23.14 7.40
CA SER A 6 -2.81 21.93 6.70
C SER A 6 -2.83 20.65 7.56
N ARG A 7 -3.27 20.76 8.82
CA ARG A 7 -3.33 19.63 9.76
C ARG A 7 -4.48 18.70 9.39
N VAL A 8 -4.17 17.41 9.34
CA VAL A 8 -5.14 16.33 9.11
C VAL A 8 -6.33 16.43 10.07
N THR A 9 -6.07 16.74 11.34
CA THR A 9 -7.10 16.86 12.38
C THR A 9 -8.01 18.08 12.22
N SER A 10 -7.68 19.01 11.33
CA SER A 10 -8.50 20.21 11.06
C SER A 10 -9.42 20.03 9.85
N LEU A 11 -9.31 18.91 9.13
CA LEU A 11 -10.13 18.64 7.95
C LEU A 11 -11.56 18.24 8.35
N SER A 12 -12.53 18.65 7.53
CA SER A 12 -13.86 18.05 7.58
C SER A 12 -13.76 16.56 7.22
N GLU A 13 -14.77 15.76 7.58
CA GLU A 13 -14.85 14.35 7.19
C GLU A 13 -14.75 14.20 5.66
N GLN A 14 -15.47 15.04 4.93
CA GLN A 14 -15.47 15.03 3.47
C GLN A 14 -14.08 15.30 2.90
N ASP A 15 -13.42 16.37 3.35
CA ASP A 15 -12.07 16.73 2.86
C ASP A 15 -11.03 15.67 3.23
N PHE A 16 -11.16 15.07 4.42
CA PHE A 16 -10.28 13.99 4.86
C PHE A 16 -10.43 12.76 3.96
N ILE A 17 -11.67 12.33 3.71
CA ILE A 17 -11.92 11.15 2.89
C ILE A 17 -11.51 11.41 1.45
N GLU A 18 -11.82 12.58 0.88
CA GLU A 18 -11.40 12.95 -0.47
C GLU A 18 -9.88 12.92 -0.60
N LYS A 19 -9.15 13.46 0.38
CA LYS A 19 -7.69 13.51 0.36
C LYS A 19 -7.01 12.15 0.57
N PHE A 20 -7.58 11.28 1.40
CA PHE A 20 -6.89 10.06 1.88
C PHE A 20 -7.53 8.73 1.44
N SER A 21 -8.67 8.74 0.73
CA SER A 21 -9.36 7.51 0.27
C SER A 21 -8.54 6.66 -0.70
N GLU A 22 -7.60 7.25 -1.44
CA GLU A 22 -6.74 6.57 -2.41
C GLU A 22 -5.36 6.17 -1.86
N ILE A 23 -5.10 6.40 -0.56
CA ILE A 23 -3.89 5.89 0.10
C ILE A 23 -3.86 4.35 -0.05
N PHE A 24 -4.95 3.71 0.35
CA PHE A 24 -5.24 2.34 -0.03
C PHE A 24 -6.13 2.39 -1.27
N GLU A 25 -5.68 1.80 -2.38
CA GLU A 25 -6.47 1.77 -3.61
C GLU A 25 -7.81 1.04 -3.36
N ASN A 26 -8.93 1.64 -3.81
CA ASN A 26 -10.29 1.17 -3.49
C ASN A 26 -10.58 1.11 -1.97
N GLY A 27 -9.82 1.88 -1.18
CA GLY A 27 -9.80 1.83 0.28
C GLY A 27 -10.59 2.95 0.94
N ARG A 28 -11.61 3.53 0.30
CA ARG A 28 -12.41 4.62 0.87
C ARG A 28 -12.91 4.32 2.30
N TRP A 29 -13.36 3.09 2.55
CA TRP A 29 -13.81 2.61 3.85
C TRP A 29 -12.71 2.66 4.94
N ILE A 30 -11.44 2.64 4.56
CA ILE A 30 -10.29 2.79 5.46
C ILE A 30 -10.19 4.24 5.93
N ALA A 31 -10.33 5.20 5.02
CA ALA A 31 -10.32 6.63 5.36
C ALA A 31 -11.54 6.98 6.23
N GLU A 32 -12.74 6.54 5.83
CA GLU A 32 -13.97 6.72 6.63
C GLU A 32 -13.82 6.14 8.04
N GLY A 33 -13.33 4.90 8.15
CA GLY A 33 -13.10 4.27 9.45
C GLY A 33 -12.06 5.02 10.28
N ALA A 34 -10.99 5.53 9.67
CA ALA A 34 -9.92 6.20 10.39
C ALA A 34 -10.34 7.56 10.94
N TYR A 35 -11.14 8.32 10.18
CA TYR A 35 -11.73 9.56 10.65
C TYR A 35 -12.61 9.34 11.91
N ASN A 36 -13.40 8.26 11.89
CA ASN A 36 -14.27 7.84 12.98
C ASN A 36 -13.54 7.35 14.24
N LEU A 37 -12.20 7.21 14.22
CA LEU A 37 -11.39 6.93 15.41
C LEU A 37 -11.06 8.19 16.24
N GLU A 38 -11.65 9.34 15.92
CA GLU A 38 -11.41 10.64 16.57
C GLU A 38 -9.93 11.03 16.56
N LEU A 39 -9.44 11.46 15.40
CA LEU A 39 -8.03 11.77 15.19
C LEU A 39 -7.55 12.92 16.09
N GLY A 40 -6.64 12.61 17.03
CA GLY A 40 -5.90 13.59 17.83
C GLY A 40 -4.59 14.09 17.19
N PRO A 41 -3.88 15.04 17.84
CA PRO A 41 -2.70 15.71 17.30
C PRO A 41 -1.56 14.80 16.80
N SER A 42 -1.42 13.59 17.36
CA SER A 42 -0.44 12.59 16.91
C SER A 42 -0.63 12.19 15.44
N HIS A 43 -1.86 12.25 14.93
CA HIS A 43 -2.21 11.89 13.55
C HIS A 43 -1.90 13.00 12.53
N ASN A 44 -1.38 14.16 12.97
CA ASN A 44 -0.88 15.20 12.07
C ASN A 44 0.54 14.92 11.53
N THR A 45 1.00 13.67 11.62
CA THR A 45 2.27 13.19 11.10
C THR A 45 2.00 12.02 10.16
N ALA A 46 2.88 11.79 9.19
CA ALA A 46 2.74 10.66 8.28
C ALA A 46 2.62 9.32 9.01
N ILE A 47 3.47 9.11 10.03
CA ILE A 47 3.47 7.91 10.87
C ILE A 47 2.17 7.79 11.67
N GLY A 48 1.69 8.89 12.26
CA GLY A 48 0.46 8.88 13.04
C GLY A 48 -0.76 8.53 12.18
N LEU A 49 -0.92 9.21 11.05
CA LEU A 49 -2.01 8.94 10.12
C LEU A 49 -1.93 7.53 9.53
N HIS A 50 -0.72 7.07 9.18
CA HIS A 50 -0.48 5.71 8.73
C HIS A 50 -0.97 4.67 9.74
N ASN A 51 -0.66 4.86 11.02
CA ASN A 51 -1.14 3.97 12.08
C ASN A 51 -2.67 3.93 12.17
N ALA A 52 -3.34 5.08 12.05
CA ALA A 52 -4.81 5.14 12.09
C ALA A 52 -5.44 4.38 10.91
N LEU A 53 -4.94 4.59 9.68
CA LEU A 53 -5.42 3.90 8.49
C LEU A 53 -5.13 2.38 8.56
N CYS A 54 -3.91 1.99 8.95
CA CYS A 54 -3.54 0.59 9.07
C CYS A 54 -4.35 -0.14 10.15
N ARG A 55 -4.75 0.55 11.23
CA ARG A 55 -5.63 -0.04 12.24
C ARG A 55 -6.98 -0.45 11.64
N ILE A 56 -7.56 0.37 10.79
CA ILE A 56 -8.81 0.04 10.08
C ILE A 56 -8.59 -1.10 9.09
N PHE A 57 -7.52 -1.04 8.29
CA PHE A 57 -7.18 -2.13 7.37
C PHE A 57 -7.02 -3.49 8.07
N ARG A 58 -6.24 -3.55 9.16
CA ARG A 58 -5.94 -4.79 9.89
C ARG A 58 -7.14 -5.37 10.65
N SER A 59 -8.03 -4.50 11.15
CA SER A 59 -9.23 -4.91 11.90
C SER A 59 -10.41 -5.33 11.01
N ALA A 60 -10.34 -5.05 9.71
CA ALA A 60 -11.34 -5.51 8.77
C ALA A 60 -11.37 -7.04 8.67
N ARG A 61 -12.54 -7.58 8.35
CA ARG A 61 -12.72 -9.02 8.10
C ARG A 61 -11.80 -9.46 6.96
N TYR A 62 -11.35 -10.71 7.03
CA TYR A 62 -10.49 -11.33 6.03
C TYR A 62 -11.01 -11.09 4.60
N GLU A 63 -12.30 -11.33 4.34
CA GLU A 63 -12.90 -11.14 3.01
C GLU A 63 -12.84 -9.68 2.52
N THR A 64 -12.94 -8.71 3.42
CA THR A 64 -12.85 -7.29 3.07
C THR A 64 -11.43 -6.92 2.70
N ARG A 65 -10.44 -7.40 3.47
CA ARG A 65 -9.02 -7.23 3.14
C ARG A 65 -8.67 -7.93 1.83
N LYS A 66 -9.15 -9.16 1.64
CA LYS A 66 -8.94 -9.95 0.42
C LYS A 66 -9.43 -9.21 -0.82
N LYS A 67 -10.67 -8.70 -0.81
CA LYS A 67 -11.20 -7.90 -1.91
C LYS A 67 -10.35 -6.68 -2.24
N LEU A 68 -9.84 -5.97 -1.22
CA LEU A 68 -8.96 -4.83 -1.44
C LEU A 68 -7.64 -5.25 -2.08
N VAL A 69 -7.01 -6.31 -1.57
CA VAL A 69 -5.74 -6.84 -2.10
C VAL A 69 -5.90 -7.36 -3.54
N GLU A 70 -7.00 -8.05 -3.85
CA GLU A 70 -7.31 -8.53 -5.19
C GLU A 70 -7.63 -7.39 -6.18
N ALA A 71 -8.25 -6.31 -5.69
CA ALA A 71 -8.52 -5.11 -6.48
C ALA A 71 -7.30 -4.19 -6.65
N HIS A 72 -6.20 -4.45 -5.94
CA HIS A 72 -5.00 -3.63 -6.03
C HIS A 72 -4.31 -3.83 -7.38
N SER A 73 -4.28 -2.78 -8.19
CA SER A 73 -3.66 -2.83 -9.53
C SER A 73 -2.13 -2.77 -9.46
N GLY A 74 -1.59 -2.22 -8.38
CA GLY A 74 -0.16 -1.91 -8.24
C GLY A 74 0.32 -0.81 -9.19
N GLY A 75 -0.58 -0.10 -9.87
CA GLY A 75 -0.25 0.79 -10.99
C GLY A 75 0.68 1.94 -10.63
N HIS A 76 0.60 2.46 -9.41
CA HIS A 76 1.44 3.58 -8.95
C HIS A 76 2.90 3.18 -8.70
N GLN A 77 3.18 1.91 -8.42
CA GLN A 77 4.51 1.49 -7.97
C GLN A 77 5.24 0.59 -8.95
N LYS A 78 4.49 -0.24 -9.69
CA LYS A 78 5.06 -1.19 -10.65
C LYS A 78 6.03 -0.54 -11.64
N PRO A 79 5.76 0.64 -12.24
CA PRO A 79 6.71 1.29 -13.14
C PRO A 79 8.04 1.61 -12.43
N VAL A 80 7.98 2.27 -11.27
CA VAL A 80 9.16 2.71 -10.51
C VAL A 80 10.03 1.53 -10.07
N ILE A 81 9.41 0.43 -9.62
CA ILE A 81 10.15 -0.75 -9.17
C ILE A 81 10.80 -1.47 -10.34
N PHE A 82 10.10 -1.62 -11.47
CA PHE A 82 10.63 -2.34 -12.62
C PHE A 82 11.65 -1.51 -13.41
N GLU A 83 11.59 -0.19 -13.33
CA GLU A 83 12.61 0.72 -13.88
C GLU A 83 13.98 0.56 -13.20
N LYS A 84 14.03 0.08 -11.95
CA LYS A 84 15.28 -0.22 -11.24
C LYS A 84 16.02 -1.43 -11.81
N LEU A 85 15.35 -2.27 -12.60
CA LEU A 85 15.98 -3.41 -13.26
C LEU A 85 16.85 -2.92 -14.42
N ILE A 86 18.15 -3.19 -14.33
CA ILE A 86 19.16 -2.61 -15.23
C ILE A 86 19.03 -3.13 -16.67
N SER A 87 18.71 -4.41 -16.88
CA SER A 87 18.60 -5.01 -18.22
C SER A 87 17.15 -5.17 -18.66
N GLU A 88 16.90 -5.03 -19.98
CA GLU A 88 15.60 -5.33 -20.57
C GLU A 88 15.20 -6.80 -20.40
N GLU A 89 16.20 -7.70 -20.36
CA GLU A 89 15.98 -9.11 -20.03
C GLU A 89 15.41 -9.27 -18.61
N ASN A 90 15.99 -8.60 -17.62
CA ASN A 90 15.49 -8.62 -16.24
C ASN A 90 14.07 -8.06 -16.14
N LYS A 91 13.77 -6.99 -16.88
CA LYS A 91 12.41 -6.44 -16.96
C LYS A 91 11.43 -7.44 -17.57
N HIS A 92 11.83 -8.14 -18.63
CA HIS A 92 11.00 -9.17 -19.24
C HIS A 92 10.74 -10.34 -18.28
N ILE A 93 11.78 -10.82 -17.59
CA ILE A 93 11.66 -11.86 -16.56
C ILE A 93 10.71 -11.40 -15.44
N ALA A 94 10.85 -10.17 -14.94
CA ALA A 94 9.99 -9.64 -13.89
C ALA A 94 8.51 -9.58 -14.30
N ARG A 95 8.21 -9.18 -15.55
CA ARG A 95 6.84 -9.17 -16.08
C ARG A 95 6.24 -10.58 -16.13
N THR A 96 7.00 -11.54 -16.64
CA THR A 96 6.59 -12.95 -16.70
C THR A 96 6.34 -13.53 -15.30
N LEU A 97 7.20 -13.21 -14.33
CA LEU A 97 7.03 -13.65 -12.95
C LEU A 97 5.84 -12.96 -12.26
N ASP A 98 5.57 -11.68 -12.52
CA ASP A 98 4.40 -10.96 -11.98
C ASP A 98 3.08 -11.53 -12.53
N GLU A 99 3.04 -11.97 -13.79
CA GLU A 99 1.90 -12.68 -14.37
C GLU A 99 1.68 -14.03 -13.68
N GLN A 100 2.74 -14.82 -13.48
CA GLN A 100 2.67 -16.09 -12.74
C GLN A 100 2.23 -15.88 -11.29
N PHE A 101 2.75 -14.85 -10.64
CA PHE A 101 2.37 -14.46 -9.28
C PHE A 101 0.88 -14.16 -9.20
N SER A 102 0.38 -13.34 -10.13
CA SER A 102 -1.04 -13.00 -10.22
C SER A 102 -1.91 -14.23 -10.45
N ALA A 103 -1.48 -15.14 -11.32
CA ALA A 103 -2.21 -16.37 -11.62
C ALA A 103 -2.23 -17.33 -10.42
N LYS A 104 -1.14 -17.44 -9.66
CA LYS A 104 -1.04 -18.31 -8.48
C LYS A 104 -1.87 -17.79 -7.30
N PHE A 105 -1.74 -16.52 -6.98
CA PHE A 105 -2.29 -15.96 -5.74
C PHE A 105 -3.61 -15.19 -5.94
N GLY A 106 -3.99 -14.84 -7.17
CA GLY A 106 -5.21 -14.08 -7.44
C GLY A 106 -5.10 -12.58 -7.14
N PHE A 107 -3.91 -12.09 -6.77
CA PHE A 107 -3.63 -10.67 -6.55
C PHE A 107 -2.25 -10.29 -7.08
N LYS A 108 -2.03 -8.99 -7.31
CA LYS A 108 -0.76 -8.47 -7.85
C LYS A 108 0.34 -8.44 -6.81
N TYR A 109 1.58 -8.64 -7.27
CA TYR A 109 2.77 -8.44 -6.46
C TYR A 109 2.89 -6.98 -6.03
N ALA A 110 2.97 -6.75 -4.72
CA ALA A 110 3.26 -5.46 -4.12
C ALA A 110 4.63 -5.50 -3.45
N LEU A 111 5.42 -4.44 -3.64
CA LEU A 111 6.69 -4.20 -2.96
C LEU A 111 6.85 -2.70 -2.78
N SER A 112 7.08 -2.23 -1.56
CA SER A 112 7.27 -0.80 -1.31
C SER A 112 8.56 -0.30 -1.98
N GLU A 113 8.62 1.00 -2.29
CA GLU A 113 9.81 1.57 -2.91
C GLU A 113 11.04 1.45 -1.99
N THR A 114 10.82 1.63 -0.68
CA THR A 114 11.82 1.43 0.37
C THR A 114 12.39 0.02 0.31
N ASP A 115 11.55 -1.01 0.28
CA ASP A 115 12.04 -2.40 0.21
C ASP A 115 12.71 -2.69 -1.13
N ALA A 116 12.16 -2.18 -2.24
CA ALA A 116 12.77 -2.29 -3.57
C ALA A 116 14.17 -1.66 -3.66
N ASN A 117 14.47 -0.65 -2.84
CA ASN A 117 15.82 -0.07 -2.74
C ASN A 117 16.81 -0.90 -1.91
N ASN A 118 16.30 -1.82 -1.09
CA ASN A 118 17.10 -2.58 -0.13
C ASN A 118 17.19 -4.08 -0.47
N CYS A 119 16.68 -4.51 -1.62
CA CYS A 119 16.70 -5.91 -2.04
C CYS A 119 16.91 -6.06 -3.56
N ASP A 120 17.27 -7.27 -3.98
CA ASP A 120 17.13 -7.68 -5.37
C ASP A 120 15.65 -8.01 -5.64
N VAL A 121 15.00 -7.16 -6.44
CA VAL A 121 13.57 -7.27 -6.76
C VAL A 121 13.24 -8.60 -7.47
N LEU A 122 14.11 -9.07 -8.36
CA LEU A 122 13.86 -10.32 -9.08
C LEU A 122 13.97 -11.51 -8.14
N GLN A 123 14.97 -11.52 -7.28
CA GLN A 123 15.13 -12.57 -6.28
C GLN A 123 13.98 -12.56 -5.28
N ASN A 124 13.56 -11.38 -4.79
CA ASN A 124 12.42 -11.25 -3.88
C ASN A 124 11.13 -11.79 -4.50
N LEU A 125 10.86 -11.44 -5.77
CA LEU A 125 9.69 -11.94 -6.48
C LEU A 125 9.73 -13.45 -6.67
N ARG A 126 10.89 -14.03 -7.01
CA ARG A 126 11.07 -15.49 -7.13
C ARG A 126 10.81 -16.20 -5.80
N GLU A 127 11.41 -15.73 -4.72
CA GLU A 127 11.24 -16.33 -3.39
C GLU A 127 9.79 -16.28 -2.92
N ARG A 128 9.13 -15.13 -3.10
CA ARG A 128 7.72 -14.96 -2.75
C ARG A 128 6.79 -15.81 -3.60
N LEU A 129 7.16 -16.09 -4.86
CA LEU A 129 6.40 -16.99 -5.71
C LEU A 129 6.41 -18.44 -5.18
N GLU A 130 7.40 -18.85 -4.40
CA GLU A 130 7.47 -20.19 -3.78
C GLU A 130 6.61 -20.32 -2.52
N SER A 131 6.19 -19.21 -1.90
CA SER A 131 5.40 -19.20 -0.67
C SER A 131 4.02 -19.86 -0.83
N ASP A 132 3.45 -20.31 0.29
CA ASP A 132 2.03 -20.66 0.37
C ASP A 132 1.15 -19.39 0.36
N TYR A 133 -0.12 -19.57 0.02
CA TYR A 133 -1.07 -18.47 -0.15
C TYR A 133 -1.23 -17.61 1.11
N MET A 134 -1.29 -18.20 2.31
CA MET A 134 -1.56 -17.45 3.53
C MET A 134 -0.35 -16.61 3.95
N THR A 135 0.85 -17.18 3.79
CA THR A 135 2.11 -16.45 3.98
C THR A 135 2.23 -15.29 3.01
N GLU A 136 1.97 -15.52 1.73
CA GLU A 136 2.09 -14.48 0.72
C GLU A 136 1.02 -13.40 0.85
N PHE A 137 -0.21 -13.77 1.19
CA PHE A 137 -1.27 -12.80 1.46
C PHE A 137 -0.91 -11.87 2.61
N ALA A 138 -0.33 -12.42 3.68
CA ALA A 138 0.13 -11.62 4.82
C ALA A 138 1.29 -10.69 4.43
N GLU A 139 2.25 -11.17 3.63
CA GLU A 139 3.34 -10.35 3.13
C GLU A 139 2.85 -9.22 2.22
N ASN A 140 1.97 -9.53 1.27
CA ASN A 140 1.42 -8.53 0.36
C ASN A 140 0.63 -7.44 1.11
N CYS A 141 -0.09 -7.82 2.18
CA CYS A 141 -0.71 -6.86 3.08
C CYS A 141 0.33 -5.95 3.76
N ARG A 142 1.45 -6.50 4.26
CA ARG A 142 2.53 -5.69 4.86
C ARG A 142 3.13 -4.72 3.86
N GLN A 143 3.33 -5.15 2.61
CA GLN A 143 3.82 -4.28 1.55
C GLN A 143 2.82 -3.15 1.26
N ILE A 144 1.53 -3.44 1.11
CA ILE A 144 0.49 -2.41 0.93
C ILE A 144 0.49 -1.39 2.08
N GLU A 145 0.71 -1.81 3.32
CA GLU A 145 0.84 -0.88 4.44
C GLU A 145 2.09 0.01 4.34
N LYS A 146 3.25 -0.52 3.91
CA LYS A 146 4.46 0.31 3.68
C LYS A 146 4.24 1.31 2.55
N ILE A 147 3.56 0.87 1.48
CA ILE A 147 3.17 1.71 0.34
C ILE A 147 2.25 2.84 0.78
N ALA A 148 1.31 2.56 1.69
CA ALA A 148 0.45 3.58 2.28
C ALA A 148 1.28 4.65 3.01
N LEU A 149 2.31 4.26 3.77
CA LEU A 149 3.20 5.22 4.44
C LEU A 149 3.96 6.10 3.43
N GLU A 150 4.48 5.52 2.36
CA GLU A 150 5.18 6.24 1.29
C GLU A 150 4.26 7.29 0.67
N LYS A 151 3.01 6.92 0.33
CA LYS A 151 2.01 7.86 -0.21
C LYS A 151 1.66 8.98 0.78
N ILE A 152 1.43 8.65 2.05
CA ILE A 152 1.08 9.66 3.06
C ILE A 152 2.23 10.66 3.22
N SER A 153 3.48 10.19 3.27
CA SER A 153 4.67 11.03 3.43
C SER A 153 4.89 12.02 2.26
N MET A 154 4.28 11.76 1.10
CA MET A 154 4.29 12.69 -0.03
C MET A 154 3.18 13.74 0.05
N LEU A 155 2.13 13.53 0.85
CA LEU A 155 0.94 14.38 0.93
C LEU A 155 0.93 15.35 2.13
N ILE A 156 1.68 15.05 3.18
CA ILE A 156 1.75 15.83 4.43
C ILE A 156 3.18 15.86 4.97
#